data_AF-A0A954YVA1-F1
#
_entry.id   AF-A0A954YVA1-F1
#
_cell.length_a   1.000
_cell.length_b   1.000
_cell.length_c   1.000
_cell.angle_alpha   90.00
_cell.angle_beta   90.00
_cell.angle_gamma   90.00
#
_symmetry.space_group_name_H-M   'P 1'
#
loop_
_entity.id
_entity.type
_entity.pdbx_description
1 polymer ?
#
loop_
_entity_poly.entity_id
_entity_poly.type
_entity_poly.pdbx_seq_one_letter_code
_entity_poly.pdbx_strand_id
1 'polypeptide(L)' 'MSELQKATESEIKAALTDLEGWEVRDGKLHRAFQFGDFSQAWGFMSRVALLA' A
#
# COMPACT_ATOMS: atom_id res chain seq x y z
N MET A 1 20.55 13.32 2.62
CA MET A 1 19.42 12.38 2.55
C MET A 1 18.84 12.30 3.95
N SER A 2 17.56 12.62 4.14
CA SER A 2 16.92 12.50 5.45
C SER A 2 16.84 11.01 5.83
N GLU A 3 17.18 10.69 7.07
CA GLU A 3 17.02 9.35 7.62
C GLU A 3 15.52 9.03 7.70
N LEU A 4 15.11 7.90 7.14
CA LEU A 4 13.71 7.47 7.18
C LEU A 4 13.38 6.99 8.60
N GLN A 5 12.52 7.74 9.29
CA GLN A 5 12.04 7.36 10.62
C GLN A 5 10.82 6.44 10.51
N LYS A 6 10.77 5.43 11.38
CA LYS A 6 9.61 4.54 11.49
C LYS A 6 8.42 5.35 12.03
N ALA A 7 7.29 5.29 11.33
CA ALA A 7 6.04 5.87 11.80
C ALA A 7 5.59 5.23 13.13
N THR A 8 5.06 6.06 14.01
CA THR A 8 4.41 5.64 15.26
C THR A 8 3.07 4.98 15.00
N GLU A 9 2.56 4.22 15.97
CA GLU A 9 1.25 3.59 15.88
C GLU A 9 0.12 4.60 15.68
N SER A 10 0.22 5.78 16.31
CA SER A 10 -0.75 6.86 16.17
C SER A 10 -0.75 7.46 14.76
N GLU A 11 0.43 7.66 14.17
CA GLU A 11 0.57 8.15 12.79
C GLU A 11 0.03 7.13 11.78
N ILE A 12 0.32 5.84 11.98
CA ILE A 12 -0.21 4.76 11.14
C ILE A 12 -1.74 4.73 11.24
N LYS A 13 -2.31 4.77 12.45
CA LYS A 13 -3.76 4.74 12.66
C LYS A 13 -4.46 5.95 12.03
N ALA A 14 -3.86 7.13 12.11
CA ALA A 14 -4.37 8.33 11.45
C ALA A 14 -4.32 8.19 9.92
N ALA A 15 -3.20 7.75 9.35
CA ALA A 15 -3.10 7.57 7.89
C ALA A 15 -4.09 6.51 7.35
N LEU A 16 -4.36 5.45 8.12
CA LEU A 16 -5.31 4.40 7.73
C LEU A 16 -6.76 4.88 7.60
N THR A 17 -7.14 6.04 8.16
CA THR A 17 -8.49 6.59 7.94
C THR A 17 -8.70 7.02 6.50
N ASP A 18 -7.63 7.44 5.83
CA ASP A 18 -7.67 7.98 4.46
C ASP A 18 -7.26 6.94 3.42
N LEU A 19 -6.62 5.85 3.86
CA LEU A 19 -6.14 4.75 3.02
C LEU A 19 -7.15 3.60 2.97
N GLU A 20 -8.28 3.82 2.29
CA GLU A 20 -9.33 2.80 2.16
C GLU A 20 -8.79 1.47 1.61
N GLY A 21 -9.16 0.37 2.26
CA GLY A 21 -8.75 -0.99 1.90
C GLY A 21 -7.32 -1.36 2.31
N TRP A 22 -6.56 -0.44 2.91
CA TRP A 22 -5.28 -0.76 3.54
C TRP A 22 -5.48 -1.17 5.00
N GLU A 23 -4.66 -2.11 5.44
CA GLU A 23 -4.65 -2.62 6.81
C GLU A 23 -3.21 -2.91 7.26
N VAL A 24 -3.00 -3.05 8.57
CA VAL A 24 -1.75 -3.60 9.10
C VAL A 24 -1.90 -5.10 9.28
N ARG A 25 -1.06 -5.86 8.58
CA ARG A 25 -0.98 -7.32 8.68
C ARG A 25 0.47 -7.72 8.95
N ASP A 26 0.69 -8.52 9.99
CA ASP A 26 2.03 -8.99 10.40
C ASP A 26 3.06 -7.85 10.55
N GLY A 27 2.60 -6.70 11.08
CA GLY A 27 3.45 -5.52 11.31
C GLY A 27 3.79 -4.70 10.06
N LYS A 28 3.14 -4.96 8.92
CA LYS A 28 3.33 -4.24 7.64
C LYS A 28 2.00 -3.76 7.05
N LEU A 29 2.05 -2.72 6.23
CA LEU A 29 0.89 -2.30 5.45
C LEU A 29 0.59 -3.33 4.36
N HIS A 30 -0.69 -3.69 4.23
CA HIS A 30 -1.20 -4.67 3.30
C HIS A 30 -2.49 -4.17 2.65
N ARG A 31 -2.66 -4.45 1.35
CA ARG A 31 -3.91 -4.27 0.62
C ARG A 31 -4.03 -5.31 -0.48
N ALA A 32 -5.19 -5.95 -0.56
CA ALA A 32 -5.50 -6.90 -1.64
C ALA A 32 -6.28 -6.19 -2.75
N PHE A 33 -5.92 -6.47 -4.00
CA PHE A 33 -6.64 -6.02 -5.19
C PHE A 33 -7.11 -7.24 -5.98
N GLN A 34 -8.36 -7.22 -6.43
CA GLN A 34 -8.94 -8.27 -7.27
C GLN A 34 -9.33 -7.68 -8.62
N PHE A 35 -9.01 -8.40 -9.70
CA PHE A 35 -9.26 -7.99 -11.07
C PHE A 35 -10.03 -9.08 -11.81
N GLY A 36 -10.66 -8.73 -12.94
CA GLY A 36 -11.45 -9.67 -13.73
C GLY A 36 -10.60 -10.72 -14.47
N ASP A 37 -9.36 -10.35 -14.82
CA ASP A 37 -8.42 -11.22 -15.50
C ASP A 37 -6.95 -10.82 -15.20
N PHE A 38 -6.03 -11.63 -15.70
CA PHE A 38 -4.59 -11.40 -15.55
C PHE A 38 -4.09 -10.15 -16.28
N SER A 39 -4.63 -9.81 -17.45
CA SER A 39 -4.20 -8.66 -18.23
C SER A 39 -4.48 -7.35 -17.47
N GLN A 40 -5.65 -7.26 -16.82
CA GLN A 40 -6.00 -6.14 -15.95
C GLN A 40 -5.06 -6.04 -14.74
N ALA A 41 -4.78 -7.16 -14.07
CA ALA A 41 -3.86 -7.20 -12.93
C ALA A 41 -2.43 -6.78 -13.34
N TRP A 42 -1.94 -7.29 -14.46
CA TRP A 42 -0.62 -6.96 -14.99
C TRP A 42 -0.50 -5.50 -15.42
N GLY A 43 -1.55 -4.95 -16.04
CA GLY A 43 -1.60 -3.53 -16.40
C GLY A 43 -1.52 -2.62 -15.17
N PHE A 44 -2.20 -2.99 -14.07
CA PHE A 44 -2.05 -2.31 -12.78
C PHE A 44 -0.61 -2.39 -12.25
N MET A 45 -0.03 -3.60 -12.17
CA MET A 45 1.34 -3.80 -11.69
C MET A 45 2.38 -3.02 -12.51
N SER A 46 2.23 -2.99 -13.83
CA SER A 46 3.15 -2.28 -14.73
C SER A 46 3.15 -0.76 -14.47
N ARG A 47 1.97 -0.17 -14.18
CA ARG A 47 1.87 1.25 -13.81
C ARG A 47 2.52 1.55 -12.46
N VAL A 48 2.37 0.65 -11.49
CA VAL A 48 3.03 0.77 -10.18
C VAL A 48 4.55 0.68 -10.35
N ALA A 49 5.04 -0.23 -11.19
CA ALA A 49 6.47 -0.41 -11.44
C ALA A 49 7.15 0.82 -12.04
N LEU A 50 6.43 1.69 -12.76
CA LEU A 50 6.97 2.94 -13.28
C LEU A 50 7.13 4.03 -12.20
N LEU A 51 6.47 3.88 -11.04
CA LEU A 51 6.52 4.85 -9.92
C LEU A 51 7.49 4.44 -8.80
N ALA A 52 7.91 3.18 -8.77
CA ALA A 52 8.74 2.59 -7.72
C ALA A 52 10.24 2.79 -8.02
#